data_AF-A0A1F9EVN0-F1
#
_entry.id   AF-A0A1F9EVN0-F1
#
_cell.length_a   1.000
_cell.length_b   1.000
_cell.length_c   1.000
_cell.angle_alpha   90.00
_cell.angle_beta   90.00
_cell.angle_gamma   90.00
#
_symmetry.space_group_name_H-M   'P 1'
#
loop_
_entity.id
_entity.type
_entity.pdbx_description
1 polymer ?
#
loop_
_entity_poly.entity_id
_entity_poly.type
_entity_poly.pdbx_seq_one_letter_code
_entity_poly.pdbx_strand_id
1 'polypeptide(L)'
;MGDKGEKGSSDLVLDLYSNLIKEIWEVVSALIGETILTFLFILAIRKLEEKYSFLNSLKVSEEGVSLERVREDCRTVAPVEIHRGFQSLVNHLSHLFSALAEGVINKELFPKVFPKFKEAERIISQK
;
A
#
# COMPACT_ATOMS: atom_id res chain seq x y z
N MET A 1 -24.51 -3.85 -19.14
CA MET A 1 -23.24 -4.52 -19.50
C MET A 1 -22.11 -3.55 -19.16
N GLY A 2 -21.36 -3.79 -18.08
CA GLY A 2 -20.30 -2.87 -17.61
C GLY A 2 -19.41 -3.46 -16.50
N ASP A 3 -19.91 -4.46 -15.78
CA ASP A 3 -19.30 -4.98 -14.55
C ASP A 3 -17.97 -5.78 -14.72
N LYS A 4 -17.67 -6.31 -15.92
CA LYS A 4 -16.47 -7.15 -16.12
C LYS A 4 -15.15 -6.36 -16.25
N GLY A 5 -15.19 -5.13 -16.76
CA GLY A 5 -13.97 -4.31 -16.98
C GLY A 5 -13.52 -3.53 -15.75
N GLU A 6 -14.44 -3.24 -14.82
CA GLU A 6 -14.11 -2.56 -13.56
C GLU A 6 -13.53 -3.52 -12.53
N LYS A 7 -14.14 -4.69 -12.36
CA LYS A 7 -13.66 -5.72 -11.46
C LYS A 7 -12.24 -6.19 -11.79
N GLY A 8 -11.96 -6.44 -13.06
CA GLY A 8 -10.60 -6.81 -13.50
C GLY A 8 -9.55 -5.72 -13.27
N SER A 9 -9.95 -4.45 -13.27
CA SER A 9 -9.04 -3.32 -13.01
C SER A 9 -8.77 -3.11 -11.52
N SER A 10 -9.77 -3.30 -10.65
CA SER A 10 -9.56 -3.30 -9.21
C SER A 10 -8.62 -4.42 -8.77
N ASP A 11 -8.80 -5.63 -9.32
CA ASP A 11 -7.94 -6.78 -9.01
C ASP A 11 -6.48 -6.52 -9.43
N LEU A 12 -6.26 -5.95 -10.62
CA LEU A 12 -4.91 -5.57 -11.08
C LEU A 12 -4.26 -4.51 -10.18
N VAL A 13 -5.01 -3.50 -9.75
CA VAL A 13 -4.49 -2.46 -8.85
C VAL A 13 -4.12 -3.08 -7.49
N LEU A 14 -4.95 -3.98 -6.97
CA LEU A 14 -4.69 -4.68 -5.71
C LEU A 14 -3.47 -5.60 -5.80
N ASP A 15 -3.28 -6.32 -6.91
CA ASP A 15 -2.10 -7.16 -7.13
C ASP A 15 -0.82 -6.32 -7.12
N LEU A 16 -0.83 -5.19 -7.82
CA LEU A 16 0.29 -4.26 -7.86
C LEU A 16 0.63 -3.74 -6.47
N TYR A 17 -0.37 -3.30 -5.70
CA TYR A 17 -0.15 -2.82 -4.34
C TYR A 17 0.27 -3.92 -3.37
N SER A 18 -0.25 -5.14 -3.52
CA SER A 18 0.19 -6.28 -2.71
C SER A 18 1.68 -6.54 -2.90
N ASN A 19 2.15 -6.54 -4.15
CA ASN A 19 3.56 -6.73 -4.46
C ASN A 19 4.41 -5.55 -3.97
N LEU A 20 3.90 -4.32 -4.09
CA LEU A 20 4.58 -3.13 -3.59
C LEU A 20 4.75 -3.15 -2.07
N ILE A 21 3.68 -3.44 -1.34
CA ILE A 21 3.70 -3.49 0.13
C ILE A 21 4.63 -4.60 0.62
N LYS A 22 4.66 -5.75 -0.07
CA LYS A 22 5.61 -6.83 0.23
C LYS A 22 7.07 -6.39 0.07
N GLU A 23 7.40 -5.69 -1.02
CA GLU A 23 8.76 -5.17 -1.20
C GLU A 23 9.13 -4.09 -0.18
N ILE A 24 8.18 -3.20 0.16
CA ILE A 24 8.38 -2.23 1.24
C ILE A 24 8.70 -2.96 2.54
N TRP A 25 7.94 -4.02 2.84
CA TRP A 25 8.16 -4.82 4.03
C TRP A 25 9.57 -5.39 4.09
N GLU A 26 9.96 -6.16 3.05
CA GLU A 26 11.25 -6.84 2.99
C GLU A 26 12.44 -5.86 3.08
N VAL A 27 12.35 -4.70 2.42
CA VAL A 27 13.45 -3.73 2.41
C VAL A 27 13.57 -3.00 3.74
N VAL A 28 12.44 -2.57 4.32
CA VAL A 28 12.47 -1.76 5.54
C VAL A 28 12.68 -2.63 6.77
N SER A 29 12.17 -3.88 6.80
CA SER A 29 12.38 -4.77 7.95
C SER A 29 13.86 -5.08 8.15
N ALA A 30 14.62 -5.23 7.06
CA ALA A 30 16.07 -5.39 7.12
C ALA A 30 16.81 -4.16 7.70
N LEU A 31 16.19 -2.98 7.72
CA LEU A 31 16.80 -1.73 8.20
C LEU A 31 16.44 -1.41 9.66
N ILE A 32 15.19 -1.64 10.05
CA ILE A 32 14.66 -1.21 11.37
C ILE A 32 14.06 -2.35 12.20
N GLY A 33 14.03 -3.57 11.69
CA GLY A 33 13.38 -4.72 12.32
C GLY A 33 11.86 -4.76 12.12
N GLU A 34 11.31 -5.97 12.15
CA GLU A 34 9.91 -6.29 11.90
C GLU A 34 8.98 -5.66 12.95
N THR A 35 9.39 -5.64 14.23
CA THR A 35 8.58 -5.06 15.31
C THR A 35 8.33 -3.56 15.10
N ILE A 36 9.39 -2.81 14.77
CA ILE A 36 9.25 -1.36 14.50
C ILE A 36 8.42 -1.15 13.25
N LEU A 37 8.68 -1.91 12.19
CA LEU A 37 7.94 -1.78 10.95
C LEU A 37 6.44 -2.10 11.11
N THR A 38 6.12 -3.16 11.85
CA THR A 38 4.75 -3.52 12.24
C THR A 38 4.05 -2.33 12.89
N PHE A 39 4.70 -1.70 13.87
CA PHE A 39 4.17 -0.55 14.59
C PHE A 39 3.93 0.65 13.65
N LEU A 40 4.87 0.96 12.75
CA LEU A 40 4.72 2.05 11.78
C LEU A 40 3.56 1.81 10.81
N PHE A 41 3.37 0.58 10.34
CA PHE A 41 2.21 0.21 9.51
C PHE A 41 0.89 0.41 10.26
N ILE A 42 0.80 -0.05 11.50
CA ILE A 42 -0.40 0.13 12.34
C ILE A 42 -0.71 1.63 12.54
N LEU A 43 0.30 2.44 12.81
CA LEU A 43 0.14 3.90 12.93
C LEU A 43 -0.38 4.52 11.63
N ALA A 44 0.19 4.13 10.49
CA ALA A 44 -0.20 4.65 9.19
C ALA A 44 -1.63 4.27 8.80
N ILE A 45 -2.04 3.03 9.07
CA ILE A 45 -3.41 2.55 8.81
C ILE A 45 -4.41 3.33 9.66
N ARG A 46 -4.17 3.43 10.99
CA ARG A 46 -5.02 4.21 11.90
C ARG A 46 -5.15 5.68 11.49
N LYS A 47 -4.10 6.28 10.94
CA LYS A 47 -4.16 7.67 10.47
C LYS A 47 -5.10 7.85 9.25
N LEU A 48 -5.32 6.80 8.47
CA LEU A 48 -6.02 6.85 7.20
C LEU A 48 -7.39 6.17 7.24
N GLU A 49 -7.73 5.46 8.31
CA GLU A 49 -8.93 4.63 8.41
C GLU A 49 -10.23 5.41 8.23
N GLU A 50 -10.28 6.66 8.70
CA GLU A 50 -11.46 7.53 8.57
C GLU A 50 -11.78 7.85 7.10
N LYS A 51 -10.75 7.92 6.25
CA LYS A 51 -10.88 8.27 4.83
C LYS A 51 -10.96 7.04 3.94
N TYR A 52 -10.26 5.97 4.29
CA TYR A 52 -10.15 4.75 3.49
C TYR A 52 -10.36 3.53 4.39
N SER A 53 -11.61 3.25 4.73
CA SER A 53 -11.98 2.20 5.71
C SER A 53 -11.47 0.80 5.34
N PHE A 54 -11.33 0.50 4.03
CA PHE A 54 -10.79 -0.79 3.56
C PHE A 54 -9.35 -1.06 4.02
N LEU A 55 -8.58 -0.03 4.39
CA LEU A 55 -7.21 -0.20 4.90
C LEU A 55 -7.19 -0.90 6.27
N ASN A 56 -8.28 -0.85 7.04
CA ASN A 56 -8.37 -1.55 8.33
C ASN A 56 -8.38 -3.07 8.18
N SER A 57 -8.64 -3.57 6.98
CA SER A 57 -8.64 -5.00 6.68
C SER A 57 -7.26 -5.54 6.33
N LEU A 58 -6.24 -4.67 6.26
CA LEU A 58 -4.84 -5.08 6.23
C LEU A 58 -4.49 -5.77 7.54
N LYS A 59 -4.02 -7.01 7.43
CA LYS A 59 -3.41 -7.69 8.57
C LYS A 59 -1.92 -7.39 8.56
N VAL A 60 -1.42 -6.82 9.66
CA VAL A 60 -0.02 -6.48 9.85
C VAL A 60 0.48 -7.25 11.07
N SER A 61 1.56 -8.01 10.88
CA SER A 61 2.27 -8.72 11.95
C SER A 61 3.77 -8.77 11.61
N GLU A 62 4.60 -9.31 12.49
CA GLU A 62 6.05 -9.38 12.23
C GLU A 62 6.40 -10.26 11.02
N GLU A 63 5.51 -11.15 10.61
CA GLU A 63 5.67 -11.97 9.41
C GLU A 63 5.38 -11.22 8.10
N GLY A 64 4.73 -10.04 8.14
CA GLY A 64 4.39 -9.28 6.94
C GLY A 64 3.04 -8.56 6.97
N VAL A 65 2.64 -8.13 5.78
CA VAL A 65 1.35 -7.49 5.53
C VAL A 65 0.53 -8.34 4.57
N SER A 66 -0.69 -8.70 4.98
CA SER A 66 -1.64 -9.47 4.16
C SER A 66 -2.84 -8.61 3.74
N LEU A 67 -3.18 -8.71 2.44
CA LEU A 67 -4.29 -8.01 1.78
C LEU A 67 -5.51 -8.94 1.53
N GLU A 68 -5.51 -10.17 2.05
CA GLU A 68 -6.55 -11.17 1.74
C GLU A 68 -7.98 -10.65 1.96
N ARG A 69 -8.22 -10.01 3.11
CA ARG A 69 -9.54 -9.42 3.43
C ARG A 69 -9.83 -8.13 2.66
N VAL A 70 -8.78 -7.38 2.31
CA VAL A 70 -8.92 -6.14 1.54
C VAL A 70 -9.55 -6.40 0.18
N ARG A 71 -9.25 -7.53 -0.47
CA ARG A 71 -9.90 -7.88 -1.75
C ARG A 71 -11.41 -8.00 -1.65
N GLU A 72 -11.91 -8.49 -0.52
CA GLU A 72 -13.35 -8.63 -0.28
C GLU A 72 -14.00 -7.27 -0.06
N ASP A 73 -13.35 -6.43 0.74
CA ASP A 73 -13.84 -5.09 1.09
C ASP A 73 -13.72 -4.08 -0.07
N CYS A 74 -12.80 -4.31 -1.00
CA CYS A 74 -12.62 -3.49 -2.19
C CYS A 74 -13.52 -3.88 -3.38
N ARG A 75 -14.36 -4.93 -3.27
CA ARG A 75 -15.22 -5.39 -4.39
C ARG A 75 -16.13 -4.31 -4.96
N THR A 76 -16.58 -3.39 -4.11
CA THR A 76 -17.47 -2.28 -4.47
C THR A 76 -16.76 -0.93 -4.54
N VAL A 77 -15.45 -0.90 -4.32
CA VAL A 77 -14.65 0.32 -4.30
C VAL A 77 -14.08 0.56 -5.71
N ALA A 78 -14.20 1.78 -6.20
CA ALA A 78 -13.67 2.15 -7.50
C ALA A 78 -12.13 2.01 -7.53
N PRO A 79 -11.51 1.52 -8.63
CA PRO A 79 -10.05 1.35 -8.72
C PRO A 79 -9.25 2.61 -8.36
N VAL A 80 -9.77 3.79 -8.71
CA VAL A 80 -9.15 5.08 -8.38
C VAL A 80 -9.11 5.35 -6.87
N GLU A 81 -10.16 4.97 -6.14
CA GLU A 81 -10.22 5.13 -4.68
C GLU A 81 -9.31 4.11 -3.98
N ILE A 82 -9.22 2.88 -4.50
CA ILE A 82 -8.25 1.87 -4.05
C ILE A 82 -6.83 2.42 -4.18
N HIS A 83 -6.49 2.93 -5.36
CA HIS A 83 -5.18 3.54 -5.62
C HIS A 83 -4.88 4.70 -4.68
N ARG A 84 -5.81 5.64 -4.53
CA ARG A 84 -5.63 6.79 -3.62
C ARG A 84 -5.40 6.36 -2.19
N GLY A 85 -6.10 5.33 -1.70
CA GLY A 85 -5.91 4.81 -0.36
C GLY A 85 -4.53 4.22 -0.15
N PHE A 86 -4.09 3.31 -1.02
CA PHE A 86 -2.75 2.72 -0.92
C PHE A 86 -1.61 3.72 -1.19
N GLN A 87 -1.78 4.65 -2.13
CA GLN A 87 -0.82 5.73 -2.35
C GLN A 87 -0.69 6.61 -1.10
N SER A 88 -1.81 6.93 -0.44
CA SER A 88 -1.80 7.67 0.83
C SER A 88 -1.07 6.90 1.94
N LEU A 89 -1.29 5.58 2.03
CA LEU A 89 -0.61 4.70 2.99
C LEU A 89 0.90 4.74 2.81
N VAL A 90 1.38 4.51 1.59
CA VAL A 90 2.83 4.49 1.31
C VAL A 90 3.47 5.87 1.49
N ASN A 91 2.77 6.95 1.12
CA ASN A 91 3.26 8.30 1.37
C ASN A 91 3.40 8.56 2.87
N HIS A 92 2.42 8.14 3.68
CA HIS A 92 2.49 8.31 5.12
C HIS A 92 3.60 7.45 5.76
N LEU A 93 3.75 6.20 5.32
CA LEU A 93 4.89 5.36 5.71
C LEU A 93 6.22 6.02 5.36
N SER A 94 6.35 6.59 4.16
CA SER A 94 7.56 7.31 3.75
C SER A 94 7.85 8.50 4.67
N HIS A 95 6.83 9.24 5.12
CA HIS A 95 7.02 10.29 6.12
C HIS A 95 7.49 9.74 7.47
N LEU A 96 6.91 8.64 7.95
CA LEU A 96 7.33 7.99 9.20
C LEU A 96 8.78 7.48 9.10
N PHE A 97 9.16 6.89 7.97
CA PHE A 97 10.52 6.43 7.72
C PHE A 97 11.53 7.58 7.66
N SER A 98 11.15 8.70 7.03
CA SER A 98 11.97 9.93 7.05
C SER A 98 12.16 10.46 8.46
N ALA A 99 11.09 10.47 9.28
CA ALA A 99 11.16 10.94 10.66
C ALA A 99 12.01 10.03 11.55
N LEU A 100 11.99 8.72 11.30
CA LEU A 100 12.74 7.74 12.10
C LEU A 100 14.25 7.72 11.77
N ALA A 101 14.62 7.88 10.49
CA ALA A 101 15.99 7.62 10.02
C ALA A 101 16.53 8.74 9.11
N GLU A 102 16.04 9.97 9.26
CA GLU A 102 16.47 11.16 8.51
C GLU A 102 16.49 10.94 6.97
N GLY A 103 15.56 10.11 6.48
CA GLY A 103 15.38 9.83 5.05
C GLY A 103 16.30 8.74 4.46
N VAL A 104 17.15 8.08 5.25
CA VAL A 104 17.99 6.96 4.76
C VAL A 104 17.13 5.83 4.20
N ILE A 105 16.09 5.43 4.92
CA ILE A 105 15.15 4.38 4.49
C ILE A 105 14.52 4.74 3.14
N ASN A 106 14.12 6.00 2.96
CA ASN A 106 13.48 6.44 1.72
C ASN A 106 14.43 6.38 0.52
N LYS A 107 15.72 6.68 0.69
CA LYS A 107 16.71 6.56 -0.39
C LYS A 107 16.85 5.12 -0.91
N GLU A 108 16.74 4.13 -0.03
CA GLU A 108 16.76 2.70 -0.39
C GLU A 108 15.43 2.23 -0.99
N LEU A 109 14.30 2.78 -0.51
CA LEU A 109 12.95 2.36 -0.90
C LEU A 109 12.52 2.94 -2.26
N PHE A 110 12.76 4.24 -2.49
CA PHE A 110 12.25 4.97 -3.64
C PHE A 110 12.56 4.33 -5.00
N PRO A 111 13.78 3.84 -5.28
CA PRO A 111 14.10 3.20 -6.55
C PRO A 111 13.25 1.96 -6.87
N LYS A 112 12.83 1.20 -5.85
CA LYS A 112 12.03 -0.03 -5.99
C LYS A 112 10.54 0.27 -6.10
N VAL A 113 10.09 1.28 -5.37
CA VAL A 113 8.67 1.62 -5.22
C VAL A 113 8.15 2.53 -6.32
N PHE A 114 8.95 3.50 -6.77
CA PHE A 114 8.54 4.52 -7.74
C PHE A 114 8.03 3.95 -9.08
N PRO A 115 8.67 2.93 -9.69
CA PRO A 115 8.18 2.33 -10.94
C PRO A 115 6.76 1.75 -10.81
N LYS A 116 6.44 1.13 -9.67
CA LYS A 116 5.11 0.54 -9.40
C LYS A 116 4.03 1.60 -9.28
N PHE A 117 4.35 2.75 -8.66
CA PHE A 117 3.41 3.88 -8.67
C PHE A 117 3.08 4.37 -10.07
N LYS A 118 4.10 4.51 -10.92
CA LYS A 118 3.91 4.92 -12.31
C LYS A 118 3.07 3.93 -13.10
N GLU A 119 3.23 2.64 -12.82
CA GLU A 119 2.40 1.60 -13.44
C GLU A 119 0.93 1.69 -12.97
N ALA A 120 0.68 1.88 -11.67
CA ALA A 120 -0.67 2.09 -11.15
C ALA A 120 -1.33 3.33 -11.77
N GLU A 121 -0.61 4.45 -11.88
CA GLU A 121 -1.09 5.67 -12.55
C GLU A 121 -1.49 5.40 -14.01
N ARG A 122 -0.70 4.61 -14.76
CA ARG A 122 -1.02 4.26 -16.16
C ARG A 122 -2.28 3.41 -16.28
N ILE A 123 -2.45 2.42 -15.40
CA ILE A 123 -3.65 1.55 -15.39
C ILE A 123 -4.91 2.40 -15.17
N ILE A 124 -4.83 3.40 -14.28
CA ILE A 124 -5.95 4.29 -13.97
C ILE A 124 -6.22 5.27 -15.11
N SER A 125 -5.16 5.82 -15.72
CA SER A 125 -5.29 6.81 -16.81
C SER A 125 -5.77 6.22 -18.14
N GLN A 126 -5.75 4.89 -18.31
CA GLN A 126 -6.21 4.20 -19.51
C GLN A 126 -7.73 3.89 -19.50
N LYS A 127 -8.47 4.42 -18.52
CA LYS A 127 -9.93 4.29 -18.41
C LYS A 127 -10.66 5.61 -18.59
#